data_AF-A0A0J1HL44-F1
#
_entry.id   AF-A0A0J1HL44-F1
#
_cell.length_a   1.000
_cell.length_b   1.000
_cell.length_c   1.000
_cell.angle_alpha   90.00
_cell.angle_beta   90.00
_cell.angle_gamma   90.00
#
_symmetry.space_group_name_H-M   'P 1'
#
loop_
_entity.id
_entity.type
_entity.pdbx_description
1 polymer ?
#
loop_
_entity_poly.entity_id
_entity_poly.type
_entity_poly.pdbx_seq_one_letter_code
_entity_poly.pdbx_strand_id
1 'polypeptide(L)'
;MSLTIQLYTMLSMIGMGAWIGASLDTYQRFLKRQERKRWLVFIHDILFWIVQALFVFYVLLLVNEAELRIYVFLALLCGFAAYQSLLKAIYMRLLNFLIYIFVQTTHFFVQIIQLLMIKPVIIIAQLFIAFILFLFRILLSIGHVLWKMVIWILLFIWKVFFWPVRFIASLIWKLLPNRVKLFIMKHVGFLQYIAKLKGHIFQLWERIKKKLGGPRK
;
A
#
# COMPACT_ATOMS: atom_id res chain seq x y z
N MET A 1 -50.29 -41.59 27.83
CA MET A 1 -50.10 -40.56 26.78
C MET A 1 -51.14 -40.70 25.71
N SER A 2 -51.65 -39.60 25.15
CA SER A 2 -52.53 -39.64 23.97
C SER A 2 -51.71 -39.83 22.69
N LEU A 3 -52.32 -40.46 21.67
CA LEU A 3 -51.71 -40.65 20.35
C LEU A 3 -51.24 -39.32 19.73
N THR A 4 -51.98 -38.24 19.99
CA THR A 4 -51.67 -36.89 19.53
C THR A 4 -50.33 -36.39 20.07
N ILE A 5 -50.04 -36.60 21.36
CA ILE A 5 -48.76 -36.21 21.98
C ILE A 5 -47.62 -37.03 21.38
N GLN A 6 -47.84 -38.33 21.15
CA GLN A 6 -46.83 -39.19 20.52
C GLN A 6 -46.50 -38.76 19.09
N LEU A 7 -47.51 -38.46 18.27
CA LEU A 7 -47.31 -37.97 16.90
C LEU A 7 -46.62 -36.62 16.88
N TYR A 8 -47.03 -35.70 17.77
CA TYR A 8 -46.41 -34.39 17.92
C TYR A 8 -44.94 -34.50 18.38
N THR A 9 -44.64 -35.45 19.28
CA THR A 9 -43.26 -35.78 19.67
C THR A 9 -42.46 -36.29 18.48
N MET A 10 -42.99 -37.23 17.70
CA MET A 10 -42.30 -37.78 16.54
C MET A 10 -41.99 -36.70 15.48
N LEU A 11 -42.96 -35.85 15.13
CA LEU A 11 -42.75 -34.77 14.18
C LEU A 11 -41.74 -33.74 14.68
N SER A 12 -41.84 -33.36 15.96
CA SER A 12 -40.87 -32.46 16.60
C SER A 12 -39.45 -33.05 16.55
N MET A 13 -39.30 -34.34 16.80
CA MET A 13 -38.01 -35.03 16.74
C MET A 13 -37.45 -35.20 15.33
N ILE A 14 -38.31 -35.40 14.33
CA ILE A 14 -37.93 -35.33 12.91
C ILE A 14 -37.42 -33.92 12.57
N GLY A 15 -38.13 -32.88 13.00
CA GLY A 15 -37.70 -31.49 12.84
C GLY A 15 -36.35 -31.20 13.50
N MET A 16 -36.14 -31.73 14.70
CA MET A 16 -34.85 -31.66 15.40
C MET A 16 -33.73 -32.41 14.68
N GLY A 17 -34.02 -33.57 14.09
CA GLY A 17 -33.07 -34.31 13.25
C GLY A 17 -32.63 -33.48 12.03
N ALA A 18 -33.59 -32.83 11.38
CA ALA A 18 -33.31 -31.93 10.27
C ALA A 18 -32.51 -30.69 10.71
N TRP A 19 -32.84 -30.12 11.87
CA TRP A 19 -32.09 -29.02 12.49
C TRP A 19 -30.63 -29.39 12.76
N ILE A 20 -30.37 -30.56 13.33
CA ILE A 20 -29.00 -31.06 13.56
C ILE A 20 -28.24 -31.13 12.23
N GLY A 21 -28.87 -31.66 11.18
CA GLY A 21 -28.27 -31.71 9.84
C GLY A 21 -27.89 -30.33 9.31
N ALA A 22 -28.83 -29.38 9.36
CA ALA A 22 -28.61 -28.00 8.94
C ALA A 22 -27.52 -27.29 9.75
N SER A 23 -27.56 -27.46 11.08
CA SER A 23 -26.59 -26.86 12.00
C SER A 23 -25.20 -27.44 11.78
N LEU A 24 -25.09 -28.75 11.53
CA LEU A 24 -23.82 -29.42 11.26
C LEU A 24 -23.19 -28.93 9.96
N ASP A 25 -23.97 -28.83 8.87
CA ASP A 25 -23.47 -28.33 7.58
C ASP A 25 -22.99 -26.88 7.69
N THR A 26 -23.72 -26.03 8.41
CA THR A 26 -23.33 -24.64 8.68
C THR A 26 -22.06 -24.58 9.54
N TYR A 27 -22.01 -25.36 10.61
CA TYR A 27 -20.86 -25.43 11.49
C TYR A 27 -19.60 -25.87 10.73
N GLN A 28 -19.69 -26.93 9.93
CA GLN A 28 -18.58 -27.41 9.10
C GLN A 28 -18.10 -26.35 8.10
N ARG A 29 -19.03 -25.60 7.49
CA ARG A 29 -18.69 -24.54 6.54
C ARG A 29 -17.90 -23.41 7.20
N PHE A 30 -18.29 -22.99 8.40
CA PHE A 30 -17.57 -21.94 9.12
C PHE A 30 -16.28 -22.45 9.75
N LEU A 31 -16.23 -23.67 10.26
CA LEU A 31 -15.10 -24.21 11.01
C LEU A 31 -13.83 -24.38 10.16
N LYS A 32 -13.90 -24.46 8.82
CA LYS A 32 -12.72 -24.55 7.92
C LYS A 32 -11.59 -25.41 8.51
N ARG A 33 -11.87 -26.70 8.72
CA ARG A 33 -11.06 -27.63 9.54
C ARG A 33 -9.56 -27.67 9.20
N GLN A 34 -9.18 -27.41 7.94
CA GLN A 34 -7.78 -27.45 7.49
C GLN A 34 -6.95 -26.25 7.96
N GLU A 35 -7.57 -25.10 8.26
CA GLU A 35 -6.85 -23.88 8.63
C GLU A 35 -6.66 -23.74 10.15
N ARG A 36 -7.41 -24.51 10.97
CA ARG A 36 -7.42 -24.35 12.44
C ARG A 36 -6.61 -25.42 13.17
N LYS A 37 -6.04 -25.03 14.33
CA LYS A 37 -5.35 -25.96 15.24
C LYS A 37 -6.30 -27.07 15.71
N ARG A 38 -5.82 -28.31 15.67
CA ARG A 38 -6.60 -29.53 16.00
C ARG A 38 -7.27 -29.49 17.38
N TRP A 39 -6.59 -28.93 18.40
CA TRP A 39 -7.15 -28.78 19.75
C TRP A 39 -8.36 -27.83 19.80
N LEU A 40 -8.33 -26.72 19.03
CA LEU A 40 -9.46 -25.80 18.98
C LEU A 40 -10.66 -26.43 18.28
N VAL A 41 -10.44 -27.16 17.18
CA VAL A 41 -11.49 -27.91 16.48
C VAL A 41 -12.15 -28.92 17.43
N PHE A 42 -11.36 -29.63 18.24
CA PHE A 42 -11.88 -30.59 19.21
C PHE A 42 -12.79 -29.94 20.27
N ILE A 43 -12.37 -28.80 20.85
CA ILE A 43 -13.18 -28.07 21.83
C ILE A 43 -14.50 -27.58 21.21
N HIS A 44 -14.45 -27.05 19.98
CA HIS A 44 -15.66 -26.58 19.30
C HIS A 44 -16.58 -27.75 18.92
N ASP A 45 -16.04 -28.90 18.53
CA ASP A 45 -16.83 -30.09 18.23
C ASP A 45 -17.56 -30.59 19.49
N ILE A 46 -16.89 -30.65 20.64
CA ILE A 46 -17.53 -31.00 21.92
C ILE A 46 -18.62 -29.99 22.27
N LEU A 47 -18.31 -28.69 22.21
CA LEU A 47 -19.27 -27.64 22.54
C LEU A 47 -20.49 -27.69 21.62
N PHE A 48 -20.28 -27.92 20.33
CA PHE A 48 -21.34 -28.07 19.35
C PHE A 48 -22.28 -29.23 19.72
N TRP A 49 -21.74 -30.42 19.99
CA TRP A 49 -22.54 -31.58 20.34
C TRP A 49 -23.29 -31.41 21.67
N ILE A 50 -22.68 -30.77 22.67
CA ILE A 50 -23.35 -30.45 23.93
C ILE A 50 -24.54 -29.52 23.68
N VAL A 51 -24.36 -28.45 22.89
CA VAL A 51 -25.45 -27.52 22.57
C VAL A 51 -26.56 -28.22 21.80
N GLN A 52 -26.24 -29.06 20.81
CA GLN A 52 -27.27 -29.81 20.07
C GLN A 52 -28.01 -30.80 20.98
N ALA A 53 -27.30 -31.53 21.84
CA ALA A 53 -27.91 -32.47 22.78
C ALA A 53 -28.85 -31.76 23.77
N LEU A 54 -28.42 -30.62 24.32
CA LEU A 54 -29.25 -29.79 25.19
C LEU A 54 -30.47 -29.25 24.47
N PHE A 55 -30.32 -28.83 23.21
CA PHE A 55 -31.42 -28.29 22.43
C PHE A 55 -32.46 -29.37 22.08
N VAL A 56 -32.02 -30.57 21.68
CA VAL A 56 -32.90 -31.73 21.47
C VAL A 56 -33.61 -32.12 22.76
N PHE A 57 -32.87 -32.19 23.88
CA PHE A 57 -33.44 -32.54 25.17
C PHE A 57 -34.47 -31.49 25.64
N TYR A 58 -34.20 -30.20 25.42
CA TYR A 58 -35.12 -29.12 25.72
C TYR A 58 -36.43 -29.25 24.93
N VAL A 59 -36.35 -29.51 23.63
CA VAL A 59 -37.56 -29.73 22.80
C VAL A 59 -38.29 -30.99 23.24
N LEU A 60 -37.57 -32.06 23.59
CA LEU A 60 -38.17 -33.28 24.11
C LEU A 60 -38.85 -33.06 25.47
N LEU A 61 -38.27 -32.21 26.33
CA LEU A 61 -38.85 -31.80 27.61
C LEU A 61 -40.16 -31.05 27.40
N LEU A 62 -40.20 -30.10 26.46
CA LEU A 62 -41.38 -29.31 26.15
C LEU A 62 -42.54 -30.15 25.60
N VAL A 63 -42.21 -31.17 24.80
CA VAL A 63 -43.21 -31.92 24.02
C VAL A 63 -43.66 -33.21 24.71
N ASN A 64 -42.76 -33.85 25.46
CA ASN A 64 -42.95 -35.21 25.96
C ASN A 64 -42.44 -35.38 27.41
N GLU A 65 -42.26 -34.29 28.15
CA GLU A 65 -41.69 -34.28 29.52
C GLU A 65 -40.34 -35.01 29.63
N ALA A 66 -39.55 -34.99 28.55
CA ALA A 66 -38.24 -35.62 28.44
C ALA A 66 -38.27 -37.16 28.59
N GLU A 67 -39.41 -37.78 28.34
CA GLU A 67 -39.49 -39.23 28.30
C GLU A 67 -38.71 -39.77 27.09
N LEU A 68 -37.54 -40.35 27.37
CA LEU A 68 -36.66 -40.94 26.37
C LEU A 68 -37.19 -42.32 25.96
N ARG A 69 -37.70 -42.43 24.74
CA ARG A 69 -38.15 -43.69 24.14
C ARG A 69 -37.39 -43.99 22.86
N ILE A 70 -37.28 -45.27 22.48
CA ILE A 70 -36.51 -45.71 21.31
C ILE A 70 -36.98 -45.03 20.01
N TYR A 71 -38.29 -44.81 19.85
CA TYR A 71 -38.82 -44.15 18.65
C TYR A 71 -38.39 -42.68 18.51
N VAL A 72 -37.99 -42.00 19.60
CA VAL A 72 -37.47 -40.62 19.57
C VAL A 72 -36.15 -40.59 18.81
N PHE A 73 -35.26 -41.54 19.09
CA PHE A 73 -34.00 -41.68 18.37
C PHE A 73 -34.22 -42.04 16.91
N LEU A 74 -35.18 -42.93 16.62
CA LEU A 74 -35.54 -43.27 15.24
C LEU A 74 -36.09 -42.06 14.47
N ALA A 75 -36.93 -41.24 15.10
CA ALA A 75 -37.46 -40.01 14.54
C ALA A 75 -36.35 -38.97 14.26
N LEU A 76 -35.39 -38.80 15.18
CA LEU A 76 -34.20 -37.96 14.97
C LEU A 76 -33.36 -38.43 13.78
N LEU A 77 -33.06 -39.74 13.72
CA LEU A 77 -32.29 -40.31 12.61
C LEU A 77 -33.02 -40.17 11.27
N CYS A 78 -34.33 -40.40 11.27
CA CYS A 78 -35.17 -40.23 10.08
C CYS A 78 -35.18 -38.76 9.62
N GLY A 79 -35.36 -37.82 10.54
CA GLY A 79 -35.31 -36.39 10.22
C GLY A 79 -33.95 -35.92 9.70
N PHE A 80 -32.86 -36.42 10.29
CA PHE A 80 -31.51 -36.16 9.81
C PHE A 80 -31.29 -36.73 8.40
N ALA A 81 -31.71 -37.97 8.15
CA ALA A 81 -31.62 -38.60 6.83
C ALA A 81 -32.48 -37.88 5.78
N ALA A 82 -33.68 -37.45 6.15
CA ALA A 82 -34.56 -36.66 5.29
C ALA A 82 -33.94 -35.30 4.95
N TYR A 83 -33.32 -34.63 5.92
CA TYR A 83 -32.55 -33.42 5.63
C TYR A 83 -31.41 -33.69 4.65
N GLN A 84 -30.61 -34.72 4.90
CA GLN A 84 -29.42 -35.04 4.11
C GLN A 84 -29.78 -35.37 2.65
N SER A 85 -30.91 -36.04 2.40
CA SER A 85 -31.34 -36.44 1.06
C SER A 85 -32.13 -35.36 0.31
N LEU A 86 -33.06 -34.68 0.98
CA LEU A 86 -34.01 -33.76 0.31
C LEU A 86 -33.63 -32.29 0.47
N LEU A 87 -33.22 -31.87 1.68
CA LEU A 87 -33.12 -30.45 2.03
C LEU A 87 -31.70 -29.89 1.92
N LYS A 88 -30.68 -30.73 2.03
CA LYS A 88 -29.26 -30.34 2.02
C LYS A 88 -28.90 -29.45 0.83
N ALA A 89 -29.31 -29.84 -0.38
CA ALA A 89 -28.98 -29.09 -1.59
C ALA A 89 -29.60 -27.68 -1.60
N ILE A 90 -30.86 -27.58 -1.19
CA ILE A 90 -31.59 -26.31 -1.10
C ILE A 90 -30.97 -25.43 0.00
N TYR A 91 -30.74 -26.01 1.17
CA TYR A 91 -30.14 -25.33 2.30
C TYR A 91 -28.76 -24.77 1.97
N MET A 92 -27.88 -25.57 1.37
CA MET A 92 -26.54 -25.12 1.00
C MET A 92 -26.55 -24.05 -0.07
N ARG A 93 -27.50 -24.10 -1.02
CA ARG A 93 -27.69 -23.04 -2.02
C ARG A 93 -28.11 -21.73 -1.35
N LEU A 94 -29.08 -21.78 -0.43
CA LEU A 94 -29.53 -20.63 0.34
C LEU A 94 -28.40 -20.06 1.19
N LEU A 95 -27.69 -20.91 1.93
CA LEU A 95 -26.57 -20.51 2.78
C LEU A 95 -25.47 -19.82 1.96
N ASN A 96 -25.10 -20.38 0.81
CA ASN A 96 -24.13 -19.77 -0.11
C ASN A 96 -24.60 -18.42 -0.65
N PHE A 97 -25.87 -18.33 -1.02
CA PHE A 97 -26.46 -17.08 -1.51
C PHE A 97 -26.46 -16.00 -0.44
N LEU A 98 -26.81 -16.33 0.81
CA LEU A 98 -26.74 -15.42 1.94
C LEU A 98 -25.31 -14.95 2.22
N ILE A 99 -24.34 -15.86 2.21
CA ILE A 99 -22.92 -15.53 2.37
C ILE A 99 -22.46 -14.61 1.23
N TYR A 100 -22.84 -14.91 -0.01
CA TYR A 100 -22.50 -14.10 -1.17
C TYR A 100 -23.04 -12.68 -1.05
N ILE A 101 -24.33 -12.53 -0.70
CA ILE A 101 -24.94 -11.22 -0.47
C ILE A 101 -24.18 -10.47 0.62
N PHE A 102 -23.92 -11.11 1.76
CA PHE A 102 -23.24 -10.46 2.87
C PHE A 102 -21.83 -9.99 2.48
N VAL A 103 -21.04 -10.84 1.82
CA VAL A 103 -19.70 -10.49 1.34
C VAL A 103 -19.79 -9.35 0.32
N GLN A 104 -20.71 -9.42 -0.64
CA GLN A 104 -20.89 -8.38 -1.64
C GLN A 104 -21.29 -7.04 -1.01
N THR A 105 -22.18 -7.06 -0.02
CA THR A 105 -22.59 -5.88 0.74
C THR A 105 -21.39 -5.28 1.48
N THR A 106 -20.60 -6.08 2.19
CA THR A 106 -19.40 -5.58 2.89
C THR A 106 -18.39 -4.97 1.92
N HIS A 107 -18.15 -5.62 0.77
CA HIS A 107 -17.24 -5.12 -0.24
C HIS A 107 -17.75 -3.81 -0.86
N PHE A 108 -19.05 -3.72 -1.12
CA PHE A 108 -19.69 -2.50 -1.60
C PHE A 108 -19.50 -1.32 -0.62
N PHE A 109 -19.71 -1.54 0.67
CA PHE A 109 -19.44 -0.51 1.68
C PHE A 109 -17.97 -0.09 1.74
N VAL A 110 -17.05 -1.05 1.70
CA VAL A 110 -15.61 -0.75 1.67
C VAL A 110 -15.24 0.05 0.42
N GLN A 111 -15.77 -0.33 -0.75
CA GLN A 111 -15.54 0.41 -2.00
C GLN A 111 -16.07 1.84 -1.93
N ILE A 112 -17.25 2.05 -1.34
CA ILE A 112 -17.79 3.39 -1.11
C ILE A 112 -16.84 4.21 -0.23
N ILE A 113 -16.41 3.66 0.91
CA ILE A 113 -15.50 4.37 1.82
C ILE A 113 -14.16 4.68 1.15
N GLN A 114 -13.59 3.73 0.41
CA GLN A 114 -12.33 3.94 -0.31
C GLN A 114 -12.46 5.01 -1.41
N LEU A 115 -13.55 4.99 -2.17
CA LEU A 115 -13.80 5.96 -3.23
C LEU A 115 -14.08 7.36 -2.65
N LEU A 116 -14.88 7.43 -1.58
CA LEU A 116 -15.37 8.67 -1.00
C LEU A 116 -14.38 9.35 -0.05
N MET A 117 -13.54 8.58 0.65
CA MET A 117 -12.60 9.14 1.63
C MET A 117 -11.16 9.06 1.16
N ILE A 118 -10.68 7.88 0.76
CA ILE A 118 -9.24 7.69 0.51
C ILE A 118 -8.79 8.44 -0.75
N LYS A 119 -9.50 8.26 -1.87
CA LYS A 119 -9.11 8.92 -3.14
C LYS A 119 -9.10 10.45 -3.07
N PRO A 120 -10.14 11.14 -2.55
CA PRO A 120 -10.11 12.60 -2.51
C PRO A 120 -9.04 13.13 -1.55
N VAL A 121 -8.78 12.46 -0.43
CA VAL A 121 -7.70 12.86 0.50
C VAL A 121 -6.33 12.78 -0.18
N ILE A 122 -6.07 11.73 -0.96
CA ILE A 122 -4.81 11.60 -1.72
C ILE A 122 -4.66 12.73 -2.74
N ILE A 123 -5.73 13.06 -3.49
CA ILE A 123 -5.71 14.15 -4.47
C ILE A 123 -5.41 15.48 -3.78
N ILE A 124 -6.07 15.76 -2.65
CA ILE A 124 -5.83 16.99 -1.87
C ILE A 124 -4.37 17.05 -1.37
N ALA A 125 -3.84 15.94 -0.86
CA ALA A 125 -2.45 15.86 -0.41
C ALA A 125 -1.45 16.06 -1.57
N GLN A 126 -1.72 15.48 -2.74
CA GLN A 126 -0.89 15.66 -3.94
C GLN A 126 -0.92 17.11 -4.43
N LEU A 127 -2.09 17.75 -4.43
CA LEU A 127 -2.22 19.17 -4.77
C LEU A 127 -1.43 20.04 -3.79
N PHE A 128 -1.46 19.73 -2.49
CA PHE A 128 -0.72 20.46 -1.49
C PHE A 128 0.81 20.32 -1.65
N ILE A 129 1.29 19.09 -1.89
CA ILE A 129 2.72 18.85 -2.18
C ILE A 129 3.14 19.57 -3.46
N ALA A 130 2.33 19.50 -4.52
CA ALA A 130 2.59 20.20 -5.78
C ALA A 130 2.67 21.72 -5.56
N PHE A 131 1.80 22.28 -4.72
CA PHE A 131 1.81 23.69 -4.36
C PHE A 131 3.09 24.10 -3.62
N ILE A 132 3.54 23.31 -2.64
CA ILE A 132 4.80 23.56 -1.93
C ILE A 132 5.99 23.53 -2.89
N LEU A 133 6.07 22.51 -3.76
CA LEU A 133 7.14 22.40 -4.75
C LEU A 133 7.12 23.57 -5.74
N PHE A 134 5.94 24.03 -6.13
CA PHE A 134 5.77 25.21 -6.98
C PHE A 134 6.33 26.47 -6.31
N LEU A 135 5.98 26.72 -5.04
CA LEU A 135 6.52 27.85 -4.27
C LEU A 135 8.04 27.78 -4.13
N PHE A 136 8.57 26.59 -3.82
CA PHE A 136 10.01 26.37 -3.70
C PHE A 136 10.74 26.67 -5.03
N ARG A 137 10.16 26.24 -6.15
CA ARG A 137 10.71 26.51 -7.48
C ARG A 137 10.75 28.00 -7.81
N ILE A 138 9.72 28.76 -7.41
CA ILE A 138 9.71 30.23 -7.55
C ILE A 138 10.83 30.85 -6.71
N LEU A 139 10.97 30.44 -5.44
CA LEU A 139 11.99 30.95 -4.54
C LEU A 139 13.41 30.74 -5.10
N LEU A 140 13.71 29.54 -5.59
CA LEU A 140 14.98 29.22 -6.23
C LEU A 140 15.21 30.04 -7.51
N SER A 141 14.17 30.24 -8.32
CA SER A 141 14.25 31.06 -9.53
C SER A 141 14.66 32.49 -9.20
N ILE A 142 14.03 33.10 -8.19
CA ILE A 142 14.38 34.44 -7.71
C ILE A 142 15.83 34.47 -7.20
N GLY A 143 16.21 33.51 -6.37
CA GLY A 143 17.58 33.40 -5.86
C GLY A 143 18.63 33.30 -6.95
N HIS A 144 18.37 32.50 -7.98
CA HIS A 144 19.26 32.35 -9.14
C HIS A 144 19.38 33.65 -9.95
N VAL A 145 18.26 34.37 -10.16
CA VAL A 145 18.28 35.68 -10.82
C VAL A 145 19.10 36.68 -9.99
N LEU A 146 18.89 36.75 -8.68
CA LEU A 146 19.65 37.64 -7.79
C LEU A 146 21.15 37.32 -7.82
N TRP A 147 21.52 36.05 -7.70
CA TRP A 147 22.92 35.61 -7.78
C TRP A 147 23.58 35.99 -9.11
N LYS A 148 22.86 35.81 -10.22
CA LYS A 148 23.33 36.22 -11.55
C LYS A 148 23.54 37.74 -11.62
N MET A 149 22.62 38.53 -11.06
CA MET A 149 22.76 39.99 -10.99
C MET A 149 23.99 40.40 -10.18
N VAL A 150 24.21 39.79 -9.01
CA VAL A 150 25.38 40.07 -8.16
C VAL A 150 26.69 39.76 -8.87
N ILE A 151 26.81 38.57 -9.50
CA ILE A 151 28.01 38.23 -10.28
C ILE A 151 28.22 39.23 -11.42
N TRP A 152 27.15 39.63 -12.10
CA TRP A 152 27.25 40.57 -13.21
C TRP A 152 27.78 41.94 -12.74
N ILE A 153 27.30 42.44 -11.60
CA ILE A 153 27.79 43.67 -10.96
C ILE A 153 29.26 43.52 -10.54
N LEU A 154 29.63 42.40 -9.90
CA LEU A 154 31.01 42.15 -9.48
C LEU A 154 31.98 42.11 -10.67
N LEU A 155 31.58 41.43 -11.76
CA LEU A 155 32.35 41.38 -13.00
C LEU A 155 32.41 42.75 -13.68
N PHE A 156 31.35 43.55 -13.60
CA PHE A 156 31.34 44.92 -14.12
C PHE A 156 32.38 45.78 -13.39
N ILE A 157 32.39 45.75 -12.05
CA ILE A 157 33.38 46.47 -11.23
C ILE A 157 34.80 45.99 -11.56
N TRP A 158 35.02 44.68 -11.61
CA TRP A 158 36.32 44.12 -11.98
C TRP A 158 36.77 44.58 -13.37
N LYS A 159 35.87 44.57 -14.35
CA LYS A 159 36.17 45.03 -15.71
C LYS A 159 36.52 46.51 -15.73
N VAL A 160 35.74 47.35 -15.04
CA VAL A 160 35.98 48.80 -14.95
C VAL A 160 37.32 49.10 -14.30
N PHE A 161 37.69 48.39 -13.22
CA PHE A 161 38.96 48.60 -12.53
C PHE A 161 40.19 48.12 -13.34
N PHE A 162 40.10 46.96 -14.00
CA PHE A 162 41.24 46.43 -14.77
C PHE A 162 41.41 47.06 -16.15
N TRP A 163 40.39 47.73 -16.67
CA TRP A 163 40.46 48.44 -17.97
C TRP A 163 41.52 49.57 -18.00
N PRO A 164 41.59 50.51 -17.04
CA PRO A 164 42.64 51.52 -16.99
C PRO A 164 44.03 50.93 -16.76
N VAL A 165 44.16 49.85 -15.98
CA VAL A 165 45.43 49.13 -15.78
C VAL A 165 45.98 48.59 -17.10
N ARG A 166 45.10 48.01 -17.95
CA ARG A 166 45.50 47.55 -19.30
C ARG A 166 45.92 48.70 -20.20
N PHE A 167 45.25 49.84 -20.10
CA PHE A 167 45.60 51.04 -20.86
C PHE A 167 46.98 51.57 -20.47
N ILE A 168 47.26 51.67 -19.16
CA ILE A 168 48.56 52.09 -18.63
C ILE A 168 49.67 51.09 -19.01
N ALA A 169 49.41 49.78 -18.91
CA ALA A 169 50.38 48.77 -19.33
C ALA A 169 50.72 48.84 -20.84
N SER A 170 49.73 49.14 -21.69
CA SER A 170 49.95 49.37 -23.12
C SER A 170 50.77 50.64 -23.39
N LEU A 171 50.52 51.70 -22.61
CA LEU A 171 51.30 52.94 -22.68
C LEU A 171 52.77 52.70 -22.32
N ILE A 172 53.01 51.97 -21.24
CA ILE A 172 54.37 51.56 -20.80
C ILE A 172 55.03 50.68 -21.87
N TRP A 173 54.30 49.77 -22.52
CA TRP A 173 54.83 48.90 -23.59
C TRP A 173 55.28 49.67 -24.84
N LYS A 174 54.61 50.78 -25.16
CA LYS A 174 55.01 51.67 -26.28
C LYS A 174 56.23 52.51 -25.96
N LEU A 175 56.45 52.86 -24.70
CA LEU A 175 57.55 53.71 -24.24
C LEU A 175 58.82 52.92 -23.87
N LEU A 176 58.78 51.59 -23.87
CA LEU A 176 59.91 50.73 -23.52
C LEU A 176 60.94 50.58 -24.65
N PRO A 177 62.25 50.80 -24.40
CA PRO A 177 63.32 50.64 -25.39
C PRO A 177 63.57 49.17 -25.79
N ASN A 178 64.01 48.94 -27.03
CA ASN A 178 64.11 47.61 -27.67
C ASN A 178 64.89 46.54 -26.86
N ARG A 179 65.84 46.94 -26.01
CA ARG A 179 66.61 46.00 -25.16
C ARG A 179 65.74 45.33 -24.07
N VAL A 180 64.72 46.02 -23.56
CA VAL A 180 63.84 45.46 -22.52
C VAL A 180 62.78 44.54 -23.13
N LYS A 181 62.30 44.84 -24.34
CA LYS A 181 61.41 43.92 -25.10
C LYS A 181 62.04 42.55 -25.35
N LEU A 182 63.34 42.53 -25.69
CA LEU A 182 64.11 41.29 -25.86
C LEU A 182 64.28 40.49 -24.56
N PHE A 183 64.49 41.16 -23.42
CA PHE A 183 64.59 40.50 -22.11
C PHE A 183 63.25 39.88 -21.65
N ILE A 184 62.14 40.55 -21.96
CA ILE A 184 60.79 40.05 -21.70
C ILE A 184 60.47 38.89 -22.65
N MET A 185 60.80 38.98 -23.95
CA MET A 185 60.69 37.85 -24.90
C MET A 185 61.47 36.62 -24.47
N LYS A 186 62.61 36.78 -23.80
CA LYS A 186 63.37 35.67 -23.22
C LYS A 186 62.60 34.94 -22.10
N HIS A 187 61.74 35.65 -21.36
CA HIS A 187 60.87 35.09 -20.32
C HIS A 187 59.46 34.74 -20.81
N VAL A 188 59.10 35.09 -22.05
CA VAL A 188 57.83 34.69 -22.68
C VAL A 188 57.73 33.15 -22.77
N GLY A 189 58.85 32.43 -22.90
CA GLY A 189 58.85 30.97 -22.86
C GLY A 189 58.24 30.39 -21.57
N PHE A 190 58.46 31.04 -20.42
CA PHE A 190 57.87 30.62 -19.14
C PHE A 190 56.36 30.88 -19.08
N LEU A 191 55.90 32.01 -19.65
CA LEU A 191 54.48 32.30 -19.81
C LEU A 191 53.79 31.33 -20.79
N GLN A 192 54.48 30.92 -21.85
CA GLN A 192 54.00 29.93 -22.81
C GLN A 192 53.89 28.53 -22.17
N TYR A 193 54.82 28.20 -21.26
CA TYR A 193 54.75 26.99 -20.45
C TYR A 193 53.53 27.01 -19.51
N ILE A 194 53.28 28.12 -18.81
CA ILE A 194 52.09 28.29 -17.96
C ILE A 194 50.79 28.22 -18.79
N ALA A 195 50.78 28.78 -20.01
CA ALA A 195 49.62 28.69 -20.91
C ALA A 195 49.35 27.25 -21.37
N LYS A 196 50.39 26.48 -21.69
CA LYS A 196 50.29 25.03 -21.97
C LYS A 196 49.79 24.26 -20.75
N LEU A 197 50.30 24.58 -19.56
CA LEU A 197 49.91 23.93 -18.31
C LEU A 197 48.42 24.15 -18.00
N LYS A 198 47.91 25.36 -18.23
CA LYS A 198 46.49 25.70 -18.11
C LYS A 198 45.62 24.88 -19.08
N GLY A 199 46.09 24.67 -20.31
CA GLY A 199 45.43 23.80 -21.28
C GLY A 199 45.37 22.34 -20.82
N HIS A 200 46.45 21.82 -20.24
CA HIS A 200 46.48 20.46 -19.67
C HIS A 200 45.54 20.31 -18.48
N ILE A 201 45.50 21.28 -17.57
CA ILE A 201 44.60 21.28 -16.41
C ILE A 201 43.14 21.29 -16.87
N PHE A 202 42.82 22.08 -17.91
CA PHE A 202 41.47 22.14 -18.48
C PHE A 202 41.04 20.79 -19.08
N GLN A 203 41.92 20.13 -19.84
CA GLN A 203 41.65 18.79 -20.38
C GLN A 203 41.51 17.73 -19.27
N LEU A 204 42.31 17.82 -18.21
CA LEU A 204 42.22 16.91 -17.06
C LEU A 204 40.88 17.08 -16.34
N TRP A 205 40.45 18.33 -16.14
CA TRP A 205 39.16 18.66 -15.53
C TRP A 205 37.98 18.18 -16.38
N GLU A 206 38.08 18.27 -17.71
CA GLU A 206 37.05 17.79 -18.63
C GLU A 206 36.92 16.24 -18.61
N ARG A 207 38.04 15.52 -18.47
CA ARG A 207 38.03 14.05 -18.26
C ARG A 207 37.44 13.66 -16.91
N ILE A 208 37.75 14.40 -15.85
CA ILE A 208 37.20 14.17 -14.50
C ILE A 208 35.69 14.43 -14.51
N LYS A 209 35.23 15.49 -15.19
CA LYS A 209 33.80 15.81 -15.37
C LYS A 209 33.04 14.73 -16.14
N LYS A 210 33.66 14.11 -17.16
CA LYS A 210 33.10 12.95 -17.87
C LYS A 210 32.99 11.69 -16.99
N LYS A 211 33.93 11.46 -16.08
CA LYS A 211 33.89 10.31 -15.15
C LYS A 211 32.88 10.48 -14.01
N LEU A 212 32.62 11.71 -13.56
CA LEU A 212 31.71 12.02 -12.44
C LEU A 212 30.24 12.26 -12.86
N GLY A 213 29.86 11.92 -14.10
CA GLY A 213 28.45 11.99 -14.53
C GLY A 213 27.88 13.42 -14.65
N GLY A 214 28.72 14.41 -14.98
CA GLY A 214 28.25 15.77 -15.29
C GLY A 214 27.30 15.81 -16.51
N PRO A 215 26.42 16.83 -16.60
CA PRO A 215 25.17 16.76 -17.36
C PRO A 215 25.41 16.40 -18.82
N ARG A 216 24.70 15.36 -19.28
CA ARG A 216 24.57 15.03 -20.70
C ARG A 216 24.02 16.29 -21.39
N LYS A 217 24.85 16.92 -22.22
CA LYS A 217 24.35 17.78 -23.29
C LYS A 217 23.54 16.94 -24.25
#